data_AF-A0A1G0K2X9-F1
#
_entry.id   AF-A0A1G0K2X9-F1
#
_cell.length_a   1.000
_cell.length_b   1.000
_cell.length_c   1.000
_cell.angle_alpha   90.00
_cell.angle_beta   90.00
_cell.angle_gamma   90.00
#
_symmetry.space_group_name_H-M   'P 1'
#
loop_
_entity.id
_entity.type
_entity.pdbx_description
1 polymer ?
#
loop_
_entity_poly.entity_id
_entity_poly.type
_entity_poly.pdbx_seq_one_letter_code
_entity_poly.pdbx_strand_id
1 'polypeptide(L)'
;MPLLDLIAVGNCRILRWEAWNAPAGRWFFSYRTRGDYRWLMGHAVVDEFATVSGPLFFSPADQLGKIYNAGISLGHRRDPEMAVDQGWPPFCAGIKLPAGVQATDPEPAILAALLSPPAFVAPAAAPEIQLESEKLSDRTLELWRFGNEISCFATDAPLLPRQLRRLCDVGNASLTLALSLGNRLPRLRTGALGQAQSASEAVFTELLALADELKQSA
;
A
#
# COMPACT_ATOMS: atom_id res chain seq x y z
N MET A 1 8.49 -14.60 -2.95
CA MET A 1 8.93 -13.36 -3.61
C MET A 1 7.89 -12.32 -3.28
N PRO A 2 8.27 -11.09 -2.88
CA PRO A 2 7.28 -10.07 -2.59
C PRO A 2 6.45 -9.77 -3.84
N LEU A 3 5.18 -9.44 -3.65
CA LEU A 3 4.24 -9.05 -4.69
C LEU A 3 4.58 -7.65 -5.23
N LEU A 4 5.11 -6.78 -4.37
CA LEU A 4 5.59 -5.46 -4.71
C LEU A 4 7.11 -5.37 -4.60
N ASP A 5 7.74 -4.87 -5.66
CA ASP A 5 9.13 -4.43 -5.59
C ASP A 5 9.20 -3.06 -4.91
N LEU A 6 10.08 -2.93 -3.91
CA LEU A 6 10.42 -1.66 -3.30
C LEU A 6 11.65 -1.05 -3.97
N ILE A 7 11.52 0.19 -4.45
CA ILE A 7 12.64 1.02 -4.92
C ILE A 7 12.81 2.21 -3.98
N ALA A 8 14.02 2.43 -3.51
CA ALA A 8 14.39 3.60 -2.72
C ALA A 8 15.15 4.61 -3.60
N VAL A 9 14.68 5.85 -3.60
CA VAL A 9 15.32 6.96 -4.33
C VAL A 9 15.40 8.16 -3.39
N GLY A 10 16.57 8.34 -2.77
CA GLY A 10 16.72 9.30 -1.67
C GLY A 10 15.64 9.09 -0.60
N ASN A 11 14.85 10.12 -0.36
CA ASN A 11 13.74 10.09 0.60
C ASN A 11 12.42 9.55 0.05
N CYS A 12 12.38 9.17 -1.23
CA CYS A 12 11.22 8.56 -1.86
C CYS A 12 11.27 7.04 -1.80
N ARG A 13 10.10 6.44 -1.71
CA ARG A 13 9.83 5.01 -1.81
C ARG A 13 8.80 4.78 -2.88
N ILE A 14 9.09 3.80 -3.71
CA ILE A 14 8.24 3.44 -4.84
C ILE A 14 7.93 1.96 -4.71
N LEU A 15 6.65 1.63 -4.68
CA LEU A 15 6.18 0.24 -4.77
C LEU A 15 5.69 -0.01 -6.19
N ARG A 16 6.11 -1.11 -6.81
CA ARG A 16 5.66 -1.49 -8.15
C ARG A 16 5.27 -2.97 -8.21
N TRP A 17 4.18 -3.27 -8.92
CA TRP A 17 3.76 -4.65 -9.20
C TRP A 17 4.58 -5.29 -10.33
N GLU A 18 5.04 -4.47 -11.27
CA GLU A 18 5.69 -4.94 -12.48
C GLU A 18 6.83 -4.00 -12.87
N ALA A 19 7.73 -4.49 -13.73
CA ALA A 19 8.73 -3.64 -14.35
C ALA A 19 8.02 -2.52 -15.14
N TRP A 20 8.59 -1.31 -15.09
CA TRP A 20 7.99 -0.10 -15.64
C TRP A 20 7.57 -0.23 -17.13
N ASN A 21 8.27 -1.05 -17.91
CA ASN A 21 8.04 -1.28 -19.33
C ASN A 21 7.10 -2.46 -19.65
N ALA A 22 6.50 -3.10 -18.66
CA ALA A 22 5.46 -4.09 -18.90
C ALA A 22 4.20 -3.41 -19.51
N PRO A 23 3.33 -4.13 -20.24
CA PRO A 23 2.00 -3.62 -20.60
C PRO A 23 1.23 -3.16 -19.36
N ALA A 24 0.41 -2.10 -19.46
CA ALA A 24 -0.35 -1.58 -18.31
C ALA A 24 -1.29 -2.63 -17.72
N GLY A 25 -0.85 -3.26 -16.62
CA GLY A 25 -1.69 -4.11 -15.80
C GLY A 25 -2.68 -3.28 -14.98
N ARG A 26 -3.78 -3.91 -14.57
CA ARG A 26 -4.73 -3.36 -13.60
C ARG A 26 -4.59 -4.13 -12.30
N TRP A 27 -4.14 -3.46 -11.25
CA TRP A 27 -3.86 -4.08 -9.97
C TRP A 27 -4.84 -3.59 -8.93
N PHE A 28 -5.40 -4.52 -8.15
CA PHE A 28 -6.27 -4.19 -7.05
C PHE A 28 -5.46 -3.59 -5.89
N PHE A 29 -5.90 -2.43 -5.42
CA PHE A 29 -5.19 -1.68 -4.40
C PHE A 29 -6.17 -1.01 -3.44
N SER A 30 -5.80 -1.00 -2.17
CA SER A 30 -6.50 -0.25 -1.15
C SER A 30 -5.50 0.23 -0.10
N TYR A 31 -5.83 1.36 0.50
CA TYR A 31 -5.01 1.99 1.53
C TYR A 31 -5.87 2.37 2.73
N ARG A 32 -5.21 2.67 3.84
CA ARG A 32 -5.83 3.27 5.02
C ARG A 32 -4.96 4.38 5.55
N THR A 33 -5.59 5.50 5.85
CA THR A 33 -4.99 6.61 6.58
C THR A 33 -5.47 6.62 8.04
N ARG A 34 -4.70 7.26 8.92
CA ARG A 34 -5.06 7.44 10.33
C ARG A 34 -5.02 8.90 10.74
N GLY A 35 -5.90 9.28 11.66
CA GLY A 35 -6.05 10.66 12.14
C GLY A 35 -6.42 11.61 11.00
N ASP A 36 -5.93 12.84 11.08
CA ASP A 36 -6.20 13.91 10.10
C ASP A 36 -5.21 13.89 8.91
N TYR A 37 -4.71 12.71 8.55
CA TYR A 37 -3.73 12.58 7.47
C TYR A 37 -4.35 12.95 6.12
N ARG A 38 -3.74 13.94 5.46
CA ARG A 38 -4.29 14.58 4.26
C ARG A 38 -3.32 14.67 3.08
N TRP A 39 -2.10 14.15 3.23
CA TRP A 39 -1.08 14.24 2.18
C TRP A 39 -1.23 13.10 1.18
N LEU A 40 -2.29 13.17 0.36
CA LEU A 40 -2.58 12.18 -0.68
C LEU A 40 -2.81 12.86 -2.02
N MET A 41 -2.32 12.24 -3.10
CA MET A 41 -2.65 12.59 -4.48
C MET A 41 -3.01 11.33 -5.28
N GLY A 42 -3.92 11.47 -6.25
CA GLY A 42 -4.43 10.35 -7.05
C GLY A 42 -5.34 9.35 -6.33
N HIS A 43 -5.55 9.51 -5.01
CA HIS A 43 -6.38 8.62 -4.21
C HIS A 43 -7.85 8.51 -4.66
N ALA A 44 -8.42 9.54 -5.29
CA ALA A 44 -9.81 9.52 -5.75
C ALA A 44 -10.10 8.37 -6.75
N VAL A 45 -9.12 8.01 -7.59
CA VAL A 45 -9.27 6.89 -8.54
C VAL A 45 -9.20 5.55 -7.82
N VAL A 46 -8.36 5.44 -6.78
CA VAL A 46 -8.33 4.26 -5.91
C VAL A 46 -9.63 4.16 -5.11
N ASP A 47 -10.16 5.28 -4.61
CA ASP A 47 -11.41 5.30 -3.84
C ASP A 47 -12.63 4.97 -4.70
N GLU A 48 -12.61 5.25 -6.00
CA GLU A 48 -13.71 4.93 -6.91
C GLU A 48 -13.58 3.50 -7.46
N PHE A 49 -12.40 3.15 -7.98
CA PHE A 49 -12.20 1.93 -8.76
C PHE A 49 -11.47 0.81 -8.01
N ALA A 50 -10.83 1.12 -6.87
CA ALA A 50 -9.95 0.22 -6.11
C ALA A 50 -8.84 -0.40 -6.97
N THR A 51 -8.35 0.35 -7.97
CA THR A 51 -7.34 -0.10 -8.91
C THR A 51 -6.24 0.93 -9.11
N VAL A 52 -5.07 0.45 -9.52
CA VAL A 52 -3.92 1.24 -9.96
C VAL A 52 -3.25 0.55 -11.15
N SER A 53 -2.68 1.33 -12.08
CA SER A 53 -1.84 0.83 -13.18
C SER A 53 -0.38 1.23 -13.07
N GLY A 54 -0.06 2.15 -12.15
CA GLY A 54 1.27 2.73 -11.99
C GLY A 54 1.91 2.38 -10.66
N PRO A 55 3.20 2.73 -10.49
CA PRO A 55 3.86 2.64 -9.20
C PRO A 55 3.14 3.49 -8.14
N LEU A 56 3.21 3.05 -6.89
CA LEU A 56 2.78 3.83 -5.73
C LEU A 56 3.98 4.63 -5.22
N PHE A 57 3.80 5.93 -5.00
CA PHE A 57 4.87 6.81 -4.56
C PHE A 57 4.66 7.28 -3.12
N PHE A 58 5.72 7.22 -2.32
CA PHE A 58 5.75 7.71 -0.95
C PHE A 58 6.95 8.63 -0.81
N SER A 59 6.73 9.89 -0.44
CA SER A 59 7.77 10.93 -0.46
C SER A 59 7.46 11.99 0.60
N PRO A 60 8.42 12.80 1.05
CA PRO A 60 8.14 13.94 1.94
C PRO A 60 6.93 14.75 1.46
N ALA A 61 6.08 15.18 2.40
CA ALA A 61 4.80 15.83 2.06
C ALA A 61 4.96 17.10 1.21
N ASP A 62 6.07 17.82 1.36
CA ASP A 62 6.44 19.01 0.58
C ASP A 62 6.90 18.68 -0.85
N GLN A 63 7.20 17.41 -1.15
CA GLN A 63 7.59 16.92 -2.47
C GLN A 63 6.45 16.22 -3.23
N LEU A 64 5.26 16.12 -2.62
CA LEU A 64 4.15 15.34 -3.15
C LEU A 64 3.76 15.74 -4.58
N GLY A 65 3.73 17.05 -4.88
CA GLY A 65 3.44 17.54 -6.23
C GLY A 65 4.49 17.14 -7.26
N LYS A 66 5.78 17.11 -6.89
CA LYS A 66 6.87 16.72 -7.78
C LYS A 66 6.81 15.23 -8.13
N ILE A 67 6.59 14.38 -7.11
CA ILE A 67 6.46 12.93 -7.36
C ILE A 67 5.20 12.60 -8.15
N TYR A 68 4.12 13.34 -7.94
CA TYR A 68 2.91 13.19 -8.73
C TYR A 68 3.16 13.55 -10.20
N ASN A 69 3.84 14.67 -10.49
CA ASN A 69 4.22 15.04 -11.85
C ASN A 69 5.19 14.05 -12.51
N ALA A 70 6.14 13.50 -11.75
CA ALA A 70 7.03 12.43 -12.21
C ALA A 70 6.21 11.19 -12.58
N GLY A 71 5.28 10.80 -11.71
CA GLY A 71 4.32 9.74 -11.97
C GLY A 71 3.53 10.03 -13.25
N ILE A 72 2.96 11.22 -13.42
CA ILE A 72 2.23 11.63 -14.64
C ILE A 72 3.09 11.48 -15.91
N SER A 73 4.31 12.00 -15.85
CA SER A 73 5.27 11.94 -16.95
C SER A 73 5.62 10.50 -17.32
N LEU A 74 5.69 9.61 -16.33
CA LEU A 74 5.89 8.19 -16.54
C LEU A 74 4.70 7.61 -17.32
N GLY A 75 3.46 7.75 -16.85
CA GLY A 75 2.29 7.19 -17.57
C GLY A 75 2.19 7.67 -19.02
N HIS A 76 2.41 8.96 -19.28
CA HIS A 76 2.45 9.49 -20.64
C HIS A 76 3.54 8.85 -21.52
N ARG A 77 4.70 8.50 -20.96
CA ARG A 77 5.77 7.79 -21.69
C ARG A 77 5.42 6.33 -21.94
N ARG A 78 4.62 5.72 -21.07
CA ARG A 78 4.16 4.33 -21.21
C ARG A 78 3.09 4.22 -22.28
N ASP A 79 2.07 5.08 -22.18
CA ASP A 79 0.96 5.15 -23.10
C ASP A 79 0.35 6.57 -23.06
N PRO A 80 0.52 7.39 -24.11
CA PRO A 80 -0.07 8.71 -24.20
C PRO A 80 -1.61 8.71 -24.18
N GLU A 81 -2.23 7.59 -24.55
CA GLU A 81 -3.69 7.41 -24.63
C GLU A 81 -4.24 6.54 -23.48
N MET A 82 -3.48 6.40 -22.39
CA MET A 82 -3.88 5.58 -21.24
C MET A 82 -5.25 6.01 -20.69
N ALA A 83 -6.21 5.09 -20.73
CA ALA A 83 -7.55 5.35 -20.25
C ALA A 83 -7.59 5.55 -18.72
N VAL A 84 -8.43 6.48 -18.24
CA VAL A 84 -8.56 6.82 -16.81
C VAL A 84 -8.92 5.59 -15.96
N ASP A 85 -9.75 4.71 -16.49
CA ASP A 85 -10.19 3.50 -15.81
C ASP A 85 -9.06 2.46 -15.63
N GLN A 86 -7.90 2.65 -16.27
CA GLN A 86 -6.72 1.83 -15.98
C GLN A 86 -6.14 2.12 -14.59
N GLY A 87 -6.66 3.08 -13.83
CA GLY A 87 -6.15 3.41 -12.49
C GLY A 87 -5.13 4.55 -12.54
N TRP A 88 -5.42 5.51 -13.42
CA TRP A 88 -4.66 6.74 -13.62
C TRP A 88 -5.46 7.93 -13.08
N PRO A 89 -4.88 8.88 -12.31
CA PRO A 89 -3.45 9.21 -12.13
C PRO A 89 -2.71 8.35 -11.09
N PRO A 90 -1.37 8.50 -10.94
CA PRO A 90 -0.59 7.75 -9.95
C PRO A 90 -1.06 8.03 -8.51
N PHE A 91 -1.00 7.01 -7.66
CA PHE A 91 -1.21 7.15 -6.23
C PHE A 91 0.07 7.67 -5.57
N CYS A 92 -0.05 8.75 -4.80
CA CYS A 92 1.06 9.34 -4.06
C CYS A 92 0.65 9.66 -2.62
N ALA A 93 1.55 9.41 -1.68
CA ALA A 93 1.35 9.68 -0.26
C ALA A 93 2.55 10.41 0.37
N GLY A 94 2.25 11.42 1.19
CA GLY A 94 3.24 12.22 1.91
C GLY A 94 3.71 11.53 3.20
N ILE A 95 4.98 11.15 3.31
CA ILE A 95 5.54 10.57 4.54
C ILE A 95 6.26 11.62 5.35
N LYS A 96 6.24 11.48 6.68
CA LYS A 96 7.06 12.31 7.57
C LYS A 96 8.48 11.78 7.58
N LEU A 97 9.44 12.68 7.44
CA LEU A 97 10.85 12.34 7.62
C LEU A 97 11.24 12.39 9.09
N PRO A 98 12.26 11.59 9.50
CA PRO A 98 12.92 11.78 10.78
C PRO A 98 13.49 13.20 10.90
N ALA A 99 13.52 13.72 12.13
CA ALA A 99 14.08 15.04 12.40
C ALA A 99 15.54 15.13 11.90
N GLY A 100 15.87 16.25 11.23
CA GLY A 100 17.21 16.51 10.70
C GLY A 100 17.49 15.93 9.30
N VAL A 101 16.59 15.14 8.72
CA VAL A 101 16.73 14.67 7.33
C VAL A 101 16.17 15.73 6.38
N GLN A 102 17.01 16.23 5.47
CA GLN A 102 16.56 17.16 4.43
C GLN A 102 15.99 16.42 3.23
N ALA A 103 14.92 16.98 2.67
CA ALA A 103 14.26 16.48 1.48
C ALA A 103 15.10 16.78 0.23
N THR A 104 15.59 15.74 -0.47
CA THR A 104 16.31 15.88 -1.75
C THR A 104 15.34 15.89 -2.92
N ASP A 105 15.56 16.72 -3.95
CA ASP A 105 14.66 16.78 -5.11
C ASP A 105 14.50 15.40 -5.78
N PRO A 106 13.29 14.79 -5.75
CA PRO A 106 13.16 13.39 -6.10
C PRO A 106 12.93 13.18 -7.60
N GLU A 107 12.43 14.18 -8.33
CA GLU A 107 11.90 14.01 -9.68
C GLU A 107 12.90 13.44 -10.70
N PRO A 108 14.09 14.04 -10.94
CA PRO A 108 15.04 13.51 -11.92
C PRO A 108 15.59 12.13 -11.50
N ALA A 109 15.78 11.91 -10.19
CA ALA A 109 16.29 10.65 -9.66
C ALA A 109 15.25 9.53 -9.77
N ILE A 110 13.97 9.81 -9.54
CA ILE A 110 12.85 8.86 -9.68
C ILE A 110 12.74 8.40 -11.13
N LEU A 111 12.74 9.36 -12.07
CA LEU A 111 12.65 9.02 -13.49
C LEU A 111 13.83 8.15 -13.92
N ALA A 112 15.05 8.49 -13.49
CA ALA A 112 16.23 7.67 -13.78
C ALA A 112 16.14 6.26 -13.18
N ALA A 113 15.68 6.14 -11.93
CA ALA A 113 15.56 4.87 -11.23
C ALA A 113 14.47 3.95 -11.82
N LEU A 114 13.35 4.50 -12.29
CA LEU A 114 12.26 3.72 -12.86
C LEU A 114 12.47 3.35 -14.33
N LEU A 115 13.23 4.16 -15.07
CA LEU A 115 13.52 3.91 -16.50
C LEU A 115 14.76 3.05 -16.74
N SER A 116 15.61 2.86 -15.73
CA SER A 116 16.78 2.00 -15.83
C SER A 116 16.45 0.56 -15.40
N PRO A 117 17.06 -0.48 -16.00
CA PRO A 117 17.01 -1.84 -15.47
C PRO A 117 17.48 -1.85 -14.01
N PRO A 118 17.03 -2.81 -13.16
CA PRO A 118 17.07 -2.69 -11.71
C PRO A 118 18.52 -2.59 -11.18
N ALA A 119 19.03 -1.37 -11.08
CA ALA A 119 20.15 -1.04 -10.23
C ALA A 119 19.54 -0.69 -8.87
N PHE A 120 19.73 -1.59 -7.91
CA PHE A 120 19.36 -1.33 -6.52
C PHE A 120 20.13 -0.09 -6.04
N VAL A 121 19.45 1.05 -5.93
CA VAL A 121 20.04 2.24 -5.32
C VAL A 121 19.91 2.06 -3.82
N ALA A 122 21.04 1.87 -3.15
CA ALA A 122 21.08 1.76 -1.69
C ALA A 122 20.43 3.02 -1.07
N PRO A 123 19.55 2.87 -0.06
CA PRO A 123 18.81 3.99 0.49
C PRO A 123 19.74 5.01 1.15
N ALA A 124 19.61 6.28 0.78
CA ALA A 124 20.08 7.38 1.62
C ALA A 124 19.04 7.63 2.71
N ALA A 125 19.44 7.54 3.99
CA ALA A 125 18.66 7.88 5.19
C ALA A 125 17.13 7.67 5.04
N ALA A 126 16.76 6.43 4.77
CA ALA A 126 15.42 6.04 4.44
C ALA A 126 14.46 6.17 5.66
N PRO A 127 13.30 6.86 5.57
CA PRO A 127 12.21 6.60 6.51
C PRO A 127 11.94 5.10 6.61
N GLU A 128 11.78 4.62 7.85
CA GLU A 128 11.55 3.22 8.18
C GLU A 128 10.21 2.78 7.60
N ILE A 129 10.25 1.79 6.70
CA ILE A 129 9.06 1.14 6.15
C ILE A 129 8.97 -0.22 6.80
N GLN A 130 7.81 -0.56 7.32
CA GLN A 130 7.55 -1.90 7.82
C GLN A 130 6.76 -2.66 6.76
N LEU A 131 7.30 -3.81 6.35
CA LEU A 131 6.62 -4.77 5.50
C LEU A 131 6.20 -5.97 6.35
N GLU A 132 4.91 -6.25 6.34
CA GLU A 132 4.36 -7.52 6.82
C GLU A 132 3.82 -8.27 5.59
N SER A 133 4.35 -9.46 5.32
CA SER A 133 3.94 -10.29 4.19
C SER A 133 3.49 -11.63 4.73
N GLU A 134 2.29 -12.06 4.31
CA GLU A 134 1.73 -13.36 4.68
C GLU A 134 1.36 -14.11 3.41
N LYS A 135 1.74 -15.39 3.36
CA LYS A 135 1.35 -16.30 2.29
C LYS A 135 0.28 -17.25 2.80
N LEU A 136 -0.90 -17.23 2.18
CA LEU A 136 -1.99 -18.16 2.48
C LEU A 136 -2.22 -19.07 1.27
N SER A 137 -1.85 -20.35 1.40
CA SER A 137 -1.95 -21.34 0.32
C SER A 137 -1.16 -20.90 -0.93
N ASP A 138 -1.85 -20.55 -2.01
CA ASP A 138 -1.33 -20.07 -3.29
C ASP A 138 -1.35 -18.54 -3.43
N ARG A 139 -1.86 -17.81 -2.43
CA ARG A 139 -2.03 -16.35 -2.46
C ARG A 139 -1.08 -15.62 -1.53
N THR A 140 -0.73 -14.42 -1.94
CA THR A 140 0.12 -13.49 -1.18
C THR A 140 -0.70 -12.28 -0.78
N LEU A 141 -0.58 -11.87 0.49
CA LEU A 141 -1.07 -10.59 0.98
C LEU A 141 0.10 -9.84 1.60
N GLU A 142 0.31 -8.60 1.15
CA GLU A 142 1.32 -7.71 1.69
C GLU A 142 0.69 -6.48 2.31
N LEU A 143 1.19 -6.14 3.49
CA LEU A 143 0.90 -4.91 4.20
C LEU A 143 2.17 -4.09 4.32
N TRP A 144 2.14 -2.94 3.65
CA TRP A 144 3.21 -1.96 3.67
C TRP A 144 2.79 -0.79 4.57
N ARG A 145 3.58 -0.52 5.61
CA ARG A 145 3.32 0.59 6.55
C ARG A 145 4.41 1.65 6.44
N PHE A 146 3.97 2.90 6.30
CA PHE A 146 4.85 4.05 6.22
C PHE A 146 4.55 4.95 7.42
N GLY A 147 5.38 4.82 8.45
CA GLY A 147 5.10 5.43 9.76
C GLY A 147 3.80 4.90 10.38
N ASN A 148 3.13 5.75 11.15
CA ASN A 148 1.88 5.40 11.81
C ASN A 148 0.64 5.87 11.05
N GLU A 149 0.85 6.65 9.99
CA GLU A 149 -0.21 7.41 9.33
C GLU A 149 -0.84 6.71 8.13
N ILE A 150 -0.08 5.90 7.39
CA ILE A 150 -0.58 5.23 6.18
C ILE A 150 -0.18 3.76 6.12
N SER A 151 -1.12 2.94 5.67
CA SER A 151 -0.94 1.52 5.43
C SER A 151 -1.52 1.16 4.06
N CYS A 152 -0.83 0.30 3.32
CA CYS A 152 -1.15 -0.10 1.96
C CYS A 152 -1.26 -1.63 1.90
N PHE A 153 -2.27 -2.13 1.19
CA PHE A 153 -2.51 -3.56 1.04
C PHE A 153 -2.43 -3.96 -0.42
N ALA A 154 -1.73 -5.05 -0.69
CA ALA A 154 -1.59 -5.62 -2.03
C ALA A 154 -1.76 -7.14 -1.98
N THR A 155 -2.51 -7.69 -2.94
CA THR A 155 -2.74 -9.14 -3.02
C THR A 155 -2.92 -9.60 -4.46
N ASP A 156 -2.57 -10.87 -4.72
CA ASP A 156 -2.86 -11.61 -5.96
C ASP A 156 -4.21 -12.36 -5.90
N ALA A 157 -4.98 -12.21 -4.81
CA ALA A 157 -6.33 -12.72 -4.69
C ALA A 157 -7.32 -11.83 -5.47
N PRO A 158 -8.29 -12.40 -6.21
CA PRO A 158 -9.28 -11.64 -6.98
C PRO A 158 -10.37 -11.07 -6.05
N LEU A 159 -10.00 -10.09 -5.24
CA LEU A 159 -10.90 -9.46 -4.28
C LEU A 159 -11.69 -8.33 -4.93
N LEU A 160 -12.98 -8.28 -4.59
CA LEU A 160 -13.84 -7.15 -4.95
C LEU A 160 -13.40 -5.89 -4.18
N PRO A 161 -13.64 -4.67 -4.72
CA PRO A 161 -13.31 -3.40 -4.06
C PRO A 161 -13.78 -3.31 -2.61
N ARG A 162 -14.99 -3.79 -2.32
CA ARG A 162 -15.54 -3.83 -0.95
C ARG A 162 -14.79 -4.78 -0.01
N GLN A 163 -14.24 -5.89 -0.53
CA GLN A 163 -13.44 -6.84 0.26
C GLN A 163 -12.07 -6.23 0.60
N LEU A 164 -11.44 -5.54 -0.35
CA LEU A 164 -10.18 -4.82 -0.13
C LEU A 164 -10.30 -3.72 0.92
N ARG A 165 -11.38 -2.94 0.90
CA ARG A 165 -11.64 -1.94 1.94
C ARG A 165 -11.83 -2.58 3.31
N ARG A 166 -12.55 -3.71 3.37
CA ARG A 166 -12.72 -4.45 4.64
C ARG A 166 -11.38 -4.93 5.20
N LEU A 167 -10.45 -5.38 4.35
CA LEU A 167 -9.09 -5.71 4.79
C LEU A 167 -8.38 -4.51 5.40
N CYS A 168 -8.53 -3.33 4.80
CA CYS A 168 -7.97 -2.09 5.33
C CYS A 168 -8.59 -1.70 6.69
N ASP A 169 -9.90 -1.90 6.87
CA ASP A 169 -10.65 -1.51 8.06
C ASP A 169 -10.31 -2.34 9.31
N VAL A 170 -9.89 -3.59 9.16
CA VAL A 170 -9.54 -4.50 10.27
C VAL A 170 -8.34 -4.00 11.07
N GLY A 171 -7.51 -3.13 10.48
CA GLY A 171 -6.41 -2.46 11.19
C GLY A 171 -5.26 -3.40 11.57
N ASN A 172 -4.32 -2.87 12.35
CA ASN A 172 -3.02 -3.48 12.68
C ASN A 172 -3.05 -4.91 13.24
N ALA A 173 -4.19 -5.36 13.77
CA ALA A 173 -4.20 -6.51 14.66
C ALA A 173 -4.27 -7.87 13.96
N SER A 174 -4.71 -7.98 12.70
CA SER A 174 -4.94 -9.34 12.18
C SER A 174 -5.04 -9.47 10.65
N LEU A 175 -3.89 -9.34 9.98
CA LEU A 175 -3.74 -9.79 8.59
C LEU A 175 -4.10 -11.29 8.45
N THR A 176 -3.63 -12.10 9.40
CA THR A 176 -3.90 -13.54 9.51
C THR A 176 -5.39 -13.86 9.73
N LEU A 177 -6.15 -13.03 10.46
CA LEU A 177 -7.58 -13.25 10.72
C LEU A 177 -8.47 -12.89 9.54
N ALA A 178 -8.18 -11.75 8.90
CA ALA A 178 -8.97 -11.32 7.76
C ALA A 178 -8.86 -12.32 6.60
N LEU A 179 -7.69 -12.97 6.51
CA LEU A 179 -7.38 -14.08 5.62
C LEU A 179 -8.02 -15.41 6.05
N SER A 180 -7.90 -15.82 7.32
CA SER A 180 -8.43 -17.11 7.80
C SER A 180 -9.96 -17.19 7.78
N LEU A 181 -10.66 -16.06 7.91
CA LEU A 181 -12.12 -15.98 7.90
C LEU A 181 -12.75 -15.83 6.50
N GLY A 182 -11.96 -15.84 5.42
CA GLY A 182 -12.49 -15.81 4.05
C GLY A 182 -13.47 -14.67 3.78
N ASN A 183 -13.16 -13.44 4.26
CA ASN A 183 -14.05 -12.27 4.19
C ASN A 183 -15.34 -12.32 5.05
N ARG A 184 -15.44 -13.16 6.09
CA ARG A 184 -16.57 -13.20 7.03
C ARG A 184 -16.37 -12.33 8.29
N LEU A 185 -15.72 -11.19 8.17
CA LEU A 185 -15.48 -10.30 9.31
C LEU A 185 -16.75 -9.55 9.75
N PRO A 186 -17.18 -9.67 11.03
CA PRO A 186 -18.21 -8.80 11.62
C PRO A 186 -17.69 -7.36 11.71
N ARG A 187 -18.57 -6.36 11.53
CA ARG A 187 -18.22 -4.95 11.76
C ARG A 187 -17.90 -4.75 13.23
N LEU A 188 -16.63 -4.51 13.58
CA LEU A 188 -16.29 -3.95 14.88
C LEU A 188 -16.83 -2.51 14.93
N ARG A 189 -17.80 -2.27 15.81
CA ARG A 189 -18.38 -0.93 16.02
C ARG A 189 -17.29 0.02 16.49
N THR A 190 -17.26 1.20 15.87
CA THR A 190 -16.30 2.30 16.00
C THR A 190 -16.09 2.87 17.42
N GLY A 191 -16.78 2.35 18.44
CA GLY A 191 -16.68 2.83 19.83
C GLY A 191 -15.61 2.17 20.71
N ALA A 192 -14.97 1.08 20.26
CA ALA A 192 -14.04 0.29 21.10
C ALA A 192 -12.55 0.59 20.87
N LEU A 193 -12.20 1.55 20.01
CA LEU A 193 -10.83 1.83 19.59
C LEU A 193 -9.93 2.42 20.69
N GLY A 194 -10.51 2.97 21.76
CA GLY A 194 -9.76 3.56 22.88
C GLY A 194 -9.19 2.55 23.89
N GLN A 195 -9.67 1.30 23.90
CA GLN A 195 -9.22 0.25 24.85
C GLN A 195 -8.45 -0.89 24.16
N ALA A 196 -8.27 -0.82 22.83
CA ALA A 196 -7.81 -1.95 22.02
C ALA A 196 -6.29 -2.18 22.01
N GLN A 197 -5.47 -1.29 22.59
CA GLN A 197 -4.01 -1.50 22.60
C GLN A 197 -3.55 -2.58 23.58
N SER A 198 -4.23 -2.78 24.72
CA SER A 198 -3.95 -3.87 25.67
C SER A 198 -4.86 -5.09 25.50
N ALA A 199 -5.95 -4.96 24.74
CA ALA A 199 -6.86 -6.06 24.41
C ALA A 199 -6.44 -6.86 23.16
N SER A 200 -5.39 -6.41 22.46
CA SER A 200 -4.97 -7.00 21.17
C SER A 200 -4.58 -8.47 21.28
N GLU A 201 -3.93 -8.92 22.36
CA GLU A 201 -3.49 -10.33 22.51
C GLU A 201 -4.63 -11.28 22.90
N ALA A 202 -5.52 -10.85 23.80
CA ALA A 202 -6.67 -11.66 24.22
C ALA A 202 -7.68 -11.83 23.08
N VAL A 203 -7.95 -10.73 22.36
CA VAL A 203 -8.80 -10.73 21.17
C VAL A 203 -8.16 -11.58 20.06
N PHE A 204 -6.84 -11.51 19.88
CA PHE A 204 -6.11 -12.34 18.91
C PHE A 204 -6.18 -13.84 19.24
N THR A 205 -6.05 -14.21 20.52
CA THR A 205 -6.14 -15.61 20.98
C THR A 205 -7.54 -16.19 20.81
N GLU A 206 -8.59 -15.45 21.19
CA GLU A 206 -9.98 -15.87 20.95
C GLU A 206 -10.29 -16.01 19.46
N LEU A 207 -9.74 -15.13 18.63
CA LEU A 207 -10.00 -15.10 17.20
C LEU A 207 -9.25 -16.20 16.43
N LEU A 208 -8.08 -16.64 16.92
CA LEU A 208 -7.39 -17.84 16.42
C LEU A 208 -8.17 -19.12 16.77
N ALA A 209 -8.69 -19.22 17.99
CA ALA A 209 -9.52 -20.36 18.41
C ALA A 209 -10.78 -20.48 17.53
N LEU A 210 -11.43 -19.35 17.22
CA LEU A 210 -12.61 -19.31 16.35
C LEU A 210 -12.29 -19.71 14.90
N ALA A 211 -11.11 -19.32 14.39
CA ALA A 211 -10.67 -19.69 13.05
C ALA A 211 -10.38 -21.20 12.94
N ASP A 212 -9.90 -21.84 14.00
CA ASP A 212 -9.64 -23.28 14.02
C ASP A 212 -10.93 -24.10 14.20
N GLU A 213 -11.91 -23.63 14.97
CA GLU A 213 -13.26 -24.25 15.03
C GLU A 213 -13.94 -24.23 13.66
N LEU A 214 -13.84 -23.12 12.92
CA LEU A 214 -14.45 -22.99 11.59
C LEU A 214 -13.77 -23.86 10.53
N LYS A 215 -12.47 -24.15 10.66
CA LYS A 215 -11.77 -25.13 9.80
C LYS A 215 -12.16 -26.56 10.08
N GLN A 216 -12.53 -26.88 11.32
CA GLN A 216 -12.98 -28.22 11.71
C GLN A 216 -14.44 -28.50 11.34
N SER A 217 -15.20 -27.45 11.01
CA SER A 217 -16.63 -27.49 10.69
C SER A 217 -16.91 -27.53 9.18
N ALA A 218 -15.89 -27.54 8.33
CA ALA A 218 -15.95 -27.55 6.87
C ALA A 218 -15.34 -28.84 6.30
#